data_AF-A0A5N6W873-F1
#
_entry.id   AF-A0A5N6W873-F1
#
_cell.length_a   1.000
_cell.length_b   1.000
_cell.length_c   1.000
_cell.angle_alpha   90.00
_cell.angle_beta   90.00
_cell.angle_gamma   90.00
#
_symmetry.space_group_name_H-M   'P 1'
#
loop_
_entity.id
_entity.type
_entity.pdbx_description
1 polymer ?
#
loop_
_entity_poly.entity_id
_entity_poly.type
_entity_poly.pdbx_seq_one_letter_code
_entity_poly.pdbx_strand_id
1 'polypeptide(L)'
;MLGQLTRNLSILRTGFTDQEVFIVGFHGPYLHIARGYFPKGLIRRVHAEGYSENETFSLEFTRGYNLWLKVDWLEAIRALARLFRYLLSGKAKVGAVQVNM
;
A
#
# COMPACT_ATOMS: atom_id res chain seq x y z
N MET A 1 -9.67 -2.09 -2.71
CA MET A 1 -8.23 -1.85 -2.96
C MET A 1 -7.71 -2.60 -4.17
N LEU A 2 -7.89 -3.92 -4.28
CA LEU A 2 -7.39 -4.70 -5.43
C LEU A 2 -8.03 -4.29 -6.78
N GLY A 3 -9.32 -3.92 -6.80
CA GLY A 3 -10.00 -3.44 -8.01
C GLY A 3 -9.48 -2.10 -8.57
N GLN A 4 -8.98 -1.20 -7.71
CA GLN A 4 -8.28 0.00 -8.18
C GLN A 4 -6.88 -0.33 -8.70
N LEU A 5 -6.23 -1.34 -8.09
CA LEU A 5 -4.90 -1.81 -8.49
C LEU A 5 -4.92 -2.46 -9.88
N THR A 6 -5.89 -3.35 -10.15
CA THR A 6 -6.07 -3.96 -11.48
C THR A 6 -6.42 -2.94 -12.55
N ARG A 7 -7.24 -1.93 -12.23
CA ARG A 7 -7.59 -0.85 -13.17
C ARG A 7 -6.37 0.02 -13.55
N ASN A 8 -5.47 0.30 -12.61
CA ASN A 8 -4.24 1.04 -12.92
C ASN A 8 -3.26 0.24 -13.80
N LEU A 9 -3.19 -1.08 -13.60
CA LEU A 9 -2.37 -1.98 -14.42
C LEU A 9 -2.91 -2.16 -15.85
N SER A 10 -4.24 -2.21 -16.02
CA SER A 10 -4.84 -2.34 -17.36
C SER A 10 -4.60 -1.12 -18.25
N ILE A 11 -4.45 0.07 -17.64
CA ILE A 11 -4.22 1.33 -18.37
C ILE A 11 -2.75 1.46 -18.82
N LEU A 12 -1.80 0.90 -18.08
CA LEU A 12 -0.37 1.12 -18.32
C LEU A 12 0.22 0.33 -19.50
N ARG A 13 -0.48 -0.64 -20.11
CA ARG A 13 0.01 -1.55 -21.18
C ARG A 13 1.34 -2.29 -20.88
N THR A 14 1.97 -2.02 -19.75
CA THR A 14 3.11 -2.74 -19.19
C THR A 14 2.56 -3.92 -18.41
N GLY A 15 3.09 -5.11 -18.66
CA GLY A 15 2.58 -6.33 -18.04
C GLY A 15 2.59 -6.28 -16.50
N PHE A 16 1.98 -7.27 -15.87
CA PHE A 16 1.94 -7.38 -14.41
C PHE A 16 3.35 -7.33 -13.80
N THR A 17 3.61 -6.32 -12.96
CA THR A 17 4.79 -6.22 -12.12
C THR A 17 4.42 -6.49 -10.67
N ASP A 18 5.42 -6.80 -9.84
CA ASP A 18 5.20 -6.82 -8.39
C ASP A 18 4.80 -5.44 -7.91
N GLN A 19 3.85 -5.38 -6.98
CA GLN A 19 3.37 -4.12 -6.45
C GLN A 19 3.37 -4.07 -4.93
N GLU A 20 3.62 -2.87 -4.42
CA GLU A 20 3.44 -2.52 -3.02
C GLU A 20 2.30 -1.54 -2.87
N VAL A 21 1.52 -1.70 -1.81
CA VAL A 21 0.44 -0.80 -1.44
C VAL A 21 0.67 -0.38 0.00
N PHE A 22 0.69 0.92 0.24
CA PHE A 22 0.78 1.49 1.58
C PHE A 22 -0.55 2.13 1.95
N ILE A 23 -1.01 1.87 3.17
CA ILE A 23 -2.19 2.51 3.76
C ILE A 23 -1.72 3.30 4.97
N VAL A 24 -2.07 4.57 5.02
CA VAL A 24 -1.91 5.40 6.21
C VAL A 24 -3.31 5.71 6.70
N GLY A 25 -3.62 5.30 7.93
CA GLY A 25 -4.97 5.41 8.47
C GLY A 25 -4.96 5.69 9.97
N PHE A 26 -6.13 6.07 10.48
CA PHE A 26 -6.33 6.40 11.88
C PHE A 26 -7.36 5.46 12.52
N HIS A 27 -7.11 5.08 13.77
CA HIS A 27 -8.09 4.44 14.65
C HIS A 27 -8.11 5.21 15.98
N GLY A 28 -9.10 6.07 16.17
CA GLY A 28 -9.10 7.04 17.28
C GLY A 28 -7.84 7.95 17.20
N PRO A 29 -7.09 8.13 18.30
CA PRO A 29 -5.86 8.94 18.29
C PRO A 29 -4.64 8.20 17.70
N TYR A 30 -4.79 6.94 17.27
CA TYR A 30 -3.68 6.12 16.79
C TYR A 30 -3.50 6.24 15.27
N LEU A 31 -2.30 6.59 14.84
CA LEU A 31 -1.87 6.47 13.44
C LEU A 31 -1.33 5.06 13.19
N HIS A 32 -1.73 4.45 12.07
CA HIS A 32 -1.23 3.16 11.60
C HIS A 32 -0.72 3.29 10.17
N ILE A 33 0.39 2.63 9.88
CA ILE A 33 0.91 2.45 8.53
C ILE A 33 0.88 0.95 8.23
N ALA A 34 0.20 0.56 7.16
CA ALA A 34 0.16 -0.81 6.67
C ALA A 34 0.88 -0.90 5.32
N ARG A 35 1.54 -2.04 5.07
CA ARG A 35 2.16 -2.39 3.81
C ARG A 35 1.61 -3.73 3.34
N GLY A 36 1.07 -3.75 2.13
CA GLY A 36 0.75 -4.98 1.40
C GLY A 36 1.72 -5.16 0.23
N TYR A 37 2.26 -6.37 0.08
CA TYR A 37 3.07 -6.75 -1.08
C TYR A 37 2.32 -7.77 -1.92
N PHE A 38 2.18 -7.46 -3.21
CA PHE A 38 1.40 -8.21 -4.17
C PHE A 38 2.33 -8.66 -5.31
N PRO A 39 2.73 -9.94 -5.34
CA PRO A 39 3.57 -10.47 -6.42
C PRO A 39 2.83 -10.43 -7.76
N LYS A 40 3.56 -10.24 -8.86
CA LYS A 40 2.97 -10.21 -10.21
C LYS A 40 2.10 -11.43 -10.54
N GLY A 41 2.49 -12.62 -10.06
CA GLY A 41 1.77 -13.87 -10.31
C GLY A 41 0.40 -13.88 -9.65
N LEU A 42 0.32 -13.34 -8.43
CA LEU A 42 -0.93 -13.19 -7.70
C LEU A 42 -1.87 -12.22 -8.42
N ILE A 43 -1.34 -11.05 -8.82
CA ILE A 43 -2.13 -10.04 -9.52
C ILE A 43 -2.63 -10.56 -10.87
N ARG A 44 -1.76 -11.24 -11.64
CA ARG A 44 -2.11 -11.84 -12.93
C ARG A 44 -3.21 -12.88 -12.77
N ARG A 45 -3.09 -13.76 -11.77
CA ARG A 45 -4.08 -14.80 -11.49
C ARG A 45 -5.43 -14.20 -11.11
N VAL A 46 -5.46 -13.26 -10.15
CA VAL A 46 -6.72 -12.60 -9.73
C VAL A 46 -7.33 -11.78 -10.88
N HIS A 47 -6.52 -11.17 -11.74
CA HIS A 47 -7.03 -10.50 -12.93
C HIS A 47 -7.66 -11.47 -13.94
N ALA A 48 -7.12 -12.67 -14.12
CA ALA A 48 -7.61 -13.65 -15.09
C ALA A 48 -8.81 -14.45 -14.57
N GLU A 49 -8.76 -14.86 -13.30
CA GLU A 49 -9.71 -15.82 -12.70
C GLU A 49 -10.71 -15.13 -11.76
N GLY A 50 -10.52 -13.83 -11.48
CA GLY A 50 -11.28 -13.12 -10.45
C GLY A 50 -10.72 -13.36 -9.04
N TYR A 51 -11.37 -12.74 -8.07
CA TYR A 51 -11.04 -12.88 -6.65
C TYR A 51 -11.75 -14.09 -6.06
N SER A 52 -11.02 -14.94 -5.33
CA SER A 52 -11.57 -16.07 -4.58
C SER A 52 -11.91 -15.65 -3.15
N GLU A 53 -13.03 -16.12 -2.60
CA GLU A 53 -13.43 -15.82 -1.21
C GLU A 53 -12.38 -16.27 -0.18
N ASN A 54 -11.57 -17.27 -0.51
CA ASN A 54 -10.51 -17.81 0.36
C ASN A 54 -9.13 -17.16 0.11
N GLU A 55 -9.05 -16.11 -0.71
CA GLU A 55 -7.78 -15.40 -0.91
C GLU A 55 -7.41 -14.55 0.30
N THR A 56 -6.34 -14.97 0.98
CA THR A 56 -5.75 -14.21 2.08
C THR A 56 -4.49 -13.50 1.61
N PHE A 57 -4.35 -12.23 1.97
CA PHE A 57 -3.11 -11.47 1.76
C PHE A 57 -2.55 -11.04 3.12
N SER A 58 -1.23 -11.12 3.26
CA SER A 58 -0.55 -10.61 4.44
C SER A 58 -0.41 -9.10 4.36
N LEU A 59 -0.77 -8.41 5.45
CA LEU A 59 -0.54 -6.99 5.63
C LEU A 59 0.43 -6.82 6.81
N GLU A 60 1.54 -6.15 6.55
CA GLU A 60 2.49 -5.76 7.58
C GLU A 60 2.05 -4.42 8.18
N PHE A 61 1.89 -4.35 9.50
CA PHE A 61 1.52 -3.11 10.19
C PHE A 61 2.69 -2.61 11.02
N THR A 62 2.89 -1.29 11.06
CA THR A 62 3.62 -0.69 12.16
C THR A 62 2.81 -0.82 13.45
N ARG A 63 3.47 -0.65 14.60
CA ARG A 63 2.74 -0.32 15.84
C ARG A 63 1.84 0.90 15.61
N GLY A 64 0.74 0.98 16.35
CA GLY A 64 -0.06 2.20 16.41
C GLY A 64 0.70 3.30 17.15
N TYR A 65 0.67 4.52 16.62
CA TYR A 65 1.27 5.69 17.26
C TYR A 65 0.17 6.56 17.88
N ASN A 66 0.10 6.65 19.20
CA ASN A 66 -0.86 7.53 19.87
C ASN A 66 -0.41 9.00 19.72
N LEU A 67 -1.08 9.75 18.85
CA LEU A 67 -0.65 11.10 18.50
C LEU A 67 -0.84 12.13 19.63
N TRP A 68 -1.55 11.79 20.71
CA TRP A 68 -1.61 12.65 21.90
C TRP A 68 -0.34 12.58 22.75
N LEU A 69 0.49 11.55 22.57
CA LEU A 69 1.77 11.43 23.25
C LEU A 69 2.87 12.04 22.37
N LYS A 70 3.59 13.03 22.89
CA LYS A 70 4.67 13.73 22.15
C LYS A 70 5.71 12.78 21.54
N VAL A 71 6.05 11.71 22.26
CA VAL A 71 7.01 10.70 21.81
C VAL A 71 6.47 9.95 20.59
N ASP A 72 5.22 9.48 20.66
CA ASP A 72 4.59 8.76 19.56
C ASP A 72 4.30 9.68 18.37
N TRP A 73 3.94 10.93 18.60
CA TRP A 73 3.85 11.93 17.54
C TRP A 73 5.17 12.07 16.78
N LEU A 74 6.31 12.18 17.50
CA LEU A 74 7.61 12.30 16.85
C LEU A 74 7.99 11.02 16.07
N GLU A 75 7.71 9.84 16.63
CA GLU A 75 7.93 8.57 15.93
C GLU A 75 7.03 8.41 14.69
N ALA A 76 5.77 8.84 14.78
CA ALA A 76 4.84 8.86 13.65
C ALA A 76 5.36 9.74 12.51
N ILE A 77 5.82 10.96 12.80
CA ILE A 77 6.41 11.85 11.80
C ILE A 77 7.68 11.24 11.19
N ARG A 78 8.53 10.59 11.98
CA ARG A 78 9.71 9.87 11.46
C ARG A 78 9.33 8.72 10.54
N ALA A 79 8.31 7.94 10.89
CA ALA A 79 7.82 6.84 10.06
C ALA A 79 7.26 7.37 8.73
N LEU A 80 6.47 8.44 8.76
CA LEU A 80 5.94 9.10 7.57
C LEU A 80 7.06 9.66 6.68
N ALA A 81 8.03 10.37 7.25
CA ALA A 81 9.16 10.90 6.48
C ALA A 81 9.97 9.79 5.80
N ARG A 82 10.19 8.66 6.48
CA ARG A 82 10.85 7.48 5.89
C ARG A 82 10.02 6.87 4.77
N LEU A 83 8.70 6.78 4.94
CA LEU A 83 7.80 6.30 3.89
C LEU A 83 7.84 7.22 2.67
N PHE A 84 7.68 8.54 2.85
CA PHE A 84 7.79 9.50 1.73
C PHE A 84 9.12 9.40 1.00
N ARG A 85 10.24 9.32 1.74
CA ARG A 85 11.56 9.13 1.13
C ARG A 85 11.66 7.83 0.35
N TYR A 86 11.05 6.75 0.84
CA TYR A 86 11.00 5.47 0.13
C TYR A 86 10.18 5.58 -1.17
N LEU A 87 8.99 6.16 -1.10
CA LEU A 87 8.11 6.37 -2.26
C LEU A 87 8.81 7.21 -3.35
N LEU A 88 9.56 8.23 -2.95
CA LEU A 88 10.30 9.11 -3.87
C LEU A 88 11.66 8.57 -4.32
N SER A 89 12.09 7.40 -3.81
CA SER A 89 13.43 6.87 -4.11
C SER A 89 13.58 6.25 -5.50
N GLY A 90 12.48 6.09 -6.25
CA GLY A 90 12.43 5.33 -7.50
C GLY A 90 12.54 3.81 -7.31
N LYS A 91 12.73 3.32 -6.08
CA LYS A 91 12.80 1.89 -5.75
C LYS A 91 11.47 1.31 -5.29
N ALA A 92 10.51 2.16 -4.94
CA ALA A 92 9.20 1.74 -4.48
C ALA A 92 8.44 1.05 -5.61
N LYS A 93 7.88 -0.13 -5.34
CA LYS A 93 7.08 -0.86 -6.34
C LYS A 93 5.63 -0.38 -6.32
N VAL A 94 5.41 0.92 -6.22
CA VAL A 94 4.07 1.51 -6.12
C VAL A 94 3.68 2.02 -7.51
N GLY A 95 2.58 1.49 -8.05
CA GLY A 95 2.02 2.00 -9.31
C GLY A 95 1.42 3.39 -9.13
N ALA A 96 1.52 4.25 -10.14
CA ALA A 96 0.83 5.54 -10.12
C ALA A 96 -0.69 5.30 -9.95
N VAL A 97 -1.27 5.87 -8.90
CA VAL A 97 -2.73 6.01 -8.80
C VAL A 97 -3.10 7.12 -9.78
N GLN A 98 -3.54 6.75 -10.98
CA GLN A 98 -4.02 7.72 -11.94
C GLN A 98 -5.37 8.23 -11.43
N VAL A 99 -5.36 9.41 -10.80
CA VAL A 99 -6.58 10.16 -10.52
C VAL A 99 -7.07 10.68 -11.86
N ASN A 100 -8.12 10.07 -12.40
CA ASN A 100 -8.88 10.71 -13.47
C ASN A 100 -9.48 12.00 -12.85
N MET A 101 -8.93 13.15 -13.23
CA MET A 101 -9.68 14.42 -13.23
C MET A 101 -10.61 14.43 -14.44
#